data_AF-A0A7J3BDW2-F1
#
_entry.id   AF-A0A7J3BDW2-F1
#
_cell.length_a   1.000
_cell.length_b   1.000
_cell.length_c   1.000
_cell.angle_alpha   90.00
_cell.angle_beta   90.00
_cell.angle_gamma   90.00
#
_symmetry.space_group_name_H-M   'P 1'
#
loop_
_entity.id
_entity.type
_entity.pdbx_description
1 polymer ?
#
loop_
_entity_poly.entity_id
_entity_poly.type
_entity_poly.pdbx_seq_one_letter_code
_entity_poly.pdbx_strand_id
1 'polypeptide(L)' 'MPTRREVLDARRKVCPIPVLMTRRRLEQLEIGDELEVIVDFPASREHIERLARQEGHKIVATQFEGSAIRITIEKGQKNL' A
#
# COMPACT_ATOMS: atom_id res chain seq x y z
N MET A 1 -6.08 -10.19 18.62
CA MET A 1 -7.00 -10.01 17.48
C MET A 1 -6.21 -10.31 16.22
N PRO A 2 -6.75 -11.06 15.24
CA PRO A 2 -5.96 -11.50 14.09
C PRO A 2 -5.61 -10.29 13.22
N THR A 3 -4.32 -10.05 13.02
CA THR A 3 -3.80 -9.07 12.08
C THR A 3 -4.30 -9.41 10.68
N ARG A 4 -5.14 -8.56 10.08
CA ARG A 4 -5.70 -8.84 8.76
C ARG A 4 -4.69 -8.40 7.71
N ARG A 5 -4.32 -9.33 6.82
CA ARG A 5 -3.49 -9.03 5.66
C ARG A 5 -4.32 -9.08 4.39
N GLU A 6 -4.36 -7.98 3.66
CA GLU A 6 -4.97 -7.90 2.34
C GLU A 6 -3.91 -7.72 1.25
N VAL A 7 -4.15 -8.29 0.08
CA VAL A 7 -3.29 -8.14 -1.09
C VAL A 7 -4.08 -7.42 -2.18
N LEU A 8 -3.56 -6.28 -2.62
CA LEU A 8 -4.12 -5.46 -3.68
C LEU A 8 -3.23 -5.56 -4.93
N ASP A 9 -3.70 -6.27 -5.93
CA ASP A 9 -3.04 -6.30 -7.24
C ASP A 9 -3.44 -5.07 -8.07
N ALA A 10 -2.49 -4.15 -8.23
CA ALA A 10 -2.64 -2.93 -8.99
C ALA A 10 -1.70 -2.88 -10.22
N ARG A 11 -1.19 -4.05 -10.66
CA ARG A 11 -0.35 -4.18 -11.86
C ARG A 11 -1.13 -3.84 -13.12
N ARG A 12 -0.45 -3.27 -14.13
CA ARG A 12 -1.02 -2.81 -15.41
C ARG A 12 -2.16 -1.80 -15.29
N LYS A 13 -2.33 -1.17 -14.12
CA LYS A 13 -3.33 -0.11 -13.91
C LYS A 13 -2.68 1.23 -14.20
N VAL A 14 -3.22 1.93 -15.19
CA VAL A 14 -2.74 3.27 -15.58
C VAL A 14 -3.04 4.26 -14.46
N CYS A 15 -2.05 5.11 -14.14
CA CYS A 15 -2.21 6.17 -13.15
C CYS A 15 -3.44 7.03 -13.49
N PRO A 16 -4.29 7.40 -12.51
CA PRO A 16 -4.06 7.35 -11.06
C PRO A 16 -4.73 6.17 -10.32
N ILE A 17 -5.20 5.15 -11.03
CA ILE A 17 -5.95 4.02 -10.44
C ILE A 17 -5.22 3.30 -9.28
N PRO A 18 -3.92 2.92 -9.36
CA PRO A 18 -3.27 2.13 -8.31
C PRO A 18 -3.18 2.86 -6.96
N VAL A 19 -2.93 4.17 -7.00
CA VAL A 19 -2.84 5.01 -5.79
C VAL A 19 -4.21 5.16 -5.13
N LEU A 20 -5.25 5.39 -5.94
CA LEU A 20 -6.63 5.51 -5.47
C LEU A 20 -7.15 4.23 -4.84
N MET A 21 -6.86 3.06 -5.45
CA MET A 21 -7.24 1.76 -4.89
C MET A 21 -6.52 1.49 -3.57
N THR A 22 -5.21 1.79 -3.51
CA THR A 22 -4.41 1.63 -2.30
C THR A 22 -4.97 2.47 -1.17
N ARG A 23 -5.27 3.76 -1.43
CA ARG A 23 -5.88 4.65 -0.44
C ARG A 23 -7.20 4.12 0.06
N ARG A 24 -8.11 3.76 -0.85
CA ARG A 24 -9.44 3.23 -0.50
C ARG A 24 -9.36 1.97 0.36
N ARG A 25 -8.39 1.08 0.09
CA ARG A 25 -8.20 -0.12 0.91
C ARG A 25 -7.60 0.20 2.28
N LEU A 26 -6.59 1.06 2.34
CA LEU A 26 -6.05 1.55 3.62
C LEU A 26 -7.11 2.30 4.45
N GLU A 27 -8.10 2.95 3.84
CA GLU A 27 -9.24 3.58 4.53
C GLU A 27 -10.22 2.54 5.11
N GLN A 28 -10.27 1.33 4.55
CA GLN A 28 -11.14 0.23 5.03
C GLN A 28 -10.46 -0.70 6.04
N LEU A 29 -9.14 -0.63 6.17
CA LEU A 29 -8.36 -1.43 7.11
C LEU A 29 -8.34 -0.80 8.50
N GLU A 30 -8.24 -1.67 9.51
CA GLU A 30 -8.10 -1.25 10.90
C GLU A 30 -6.64 -0.98 11.24
N ILE A 31 -6.40 -0.22 12.31
CA ILE A 31 -5.04 0.07 12.78
C ILE A 31 -4.35 -1.24 13.16
N GLY A 32 -3.15 -1.45 12.62
CA GLY A 32 -2.38 -2.68 12.77
C GLY A 32 -2.60 -3.71 11.66
N ASP A 33 -3.56 -3.52 10.75
CA ASP A 33 -3.70 -4.37 9.57
C ASP A 33 -2.64 -4.05 8.51
N GLU A 34 -2.35 -5.02 7.64
CA GLU A 34 -1.34 -4.92 6.60
C GLU A 34 -1.96 -5.01 5.20
N LEU A 35 -1.61 -4.08 4.31
CA LEU A 35 -1.95 -4.08 2.90
C LEU A 35 -0.71 -4.32 2.05
N GLU A 36 -0.65 -5.44 1.34
CA GLU A 36 0.35 -5.70 0.31
C GLU A 36 -0.14 -5.19 -1.04
N VAL A 37 0.51 -4.17 -1.59
CA VAL A 37 0.17 -3.60 -2.90
C VAL A 37 1.19 -4.06 -3.93
N ILE A 38 0.71 -4.68 -5.01
CA ILE A 38 1.54 -5.14 -6.12
C ILE A 38 1.40 -4.15 -7.27
N VAL A 39 2.51 -3.52 -7.67
CA VAL A 39 2.59 -2.58 -8.81
C VAL A 39 3.68 -3.01 -9.77
N ASP A 40 3.61 -2.59 -11.02
CA ASP A 40 4.60 -2.87 -12.06
C ASP A 40 5.51 -1.67 -12.38
N PHE A 41 5.17 -0.49 -11.83
CA PHE A 41 5.91 0.75 -12.08
C PHE A 41 6.54 1.34 -10.80
N PRO A 42 7.81 1.78 -10.87
CA PRO A 42 8.49 2.44 -9.75
C PRO A 42 7.82 3.77 -9.36
N ALA A 43 7.22 4.47 -10.32
CA ALA A 43 6.45 5.69 -10.05
C ALA A 43 5.24 5.40 -9.14
N SER A 44 4.51 4.29 -9.37
CA SER A 44 3.37 3.91 -8.52
C SER A 44 3.83 3.60 -7.09
N ARG A 45 4.98 2.94 -6.94
CA ARG A 45 5.60 2.68 -5.63
C ARG A 45 5.86 3.97 -4.87
N GLU A 46 6.56 4.92 -5.48
CA GLU A 46 6.92 6.17 -4.81
C GLU A 46 5.68 6.95 -4.35
N HIS A 47 4.64 6.98 -5.18
CA HIS A 47 3.37 7.62 -4.82
C HIS A 47 2.67 6.93 -3.64
N ILE A 48 2.67 5.60 -3.61
CA ILE A 48 2.08 4.81 -2.52
C ILE A 48 2.87 5.00 -1.23
N GLU A 49 4.20 4.96 -1.28
CA GLU A 49 5.06 5.20 -0.11
C GLU A 49 4.86 6.61 0.45
N ARG A 50 4.73 7.62 -0.42
CA ARG A 50 4.45 8.99 -0.02
C ARG A 50 3.07 9.11 0.63
N LEU A 51 2.04 8.52 0.01
CA LEU A 51 0.68 8.50 0.56
C LEU A 51 0.66 7.84 1.95
N ALA A 52 1.29 6.67 2.09
CA ALA A 52 1.38 5.97 3.37
C ALA A 52 2.02 6.86 4.43
N ARG A 53 3.15 7.50 4.14
CA ARG A 53 3.81 8.43 5.09
C ARG A 53 2.94 9.65 5.41
N GLN A 54 2.26 10.25 4.44
CA GLN A 54 1.38 11.41 4.67
C GLN A 54 0.15 11.06 5.53
N GLU A 55 -0.38 9.86 5.36
CA GLU A 55 -1.51 9.34 6.11
C GLU A 55 -1.10 8.80 7.50
N GLY A 56 0.20 8.75 7.81
CA GLY A 56 0.72 8.23 9.08
C GLY A 56 0.77 6.70 9.14
N HIS A 57 0.79 6.04 7.98
CA HIS A 57 0.96 4.60 7.85
C HIS A 57 2.43 4.20 7.76
N LYS A 58 2.72 2.96 8.10
CA LYS A 58 4.08 2.42 8.17
C LYS A 58 4.32 1.46 7.01
N ILE A 59 5.44 1.61 6.32
CA ILE A 59 5.85 0.64 5.30
C ILE A 59 6.58 -0.49 6.03
N VAL A 60 6.04 -1.70 5.95
CA VAL A 60 6.58 -2.90 6.62
C VAL A 60 7.67 -3.53 5.77
N ALA A 61 7.40 -3.69 4.48
CA ALA A 61 8.30 -4.37 3.56
C ALA A 61 8.11 -3.88 2.13
N THR A 62 9.17 -3.96 1.34
CA THR A 62 9.11 -3.72 -0.11
C THR A 62 9.92 -4.82 -0.78
N GLN A 63 9.29 -5.57 -1.68
CA GLN A 63 9.91 -6.65 -2.43
C GLN A 63 9.86 -6.35 -3.92
N PHE A 64 10.94 -6.67 -4.62
CA PHE A 64 11.05 -6.50 -6.06
C PHE A 64 11.07 -7.90 -6.70
N GLU A 65 9.97 -8.28 -7.33
CA GLU A 65 9.83 -9.51 -8.09
C GLU A 65 9.92 -9.23 -9.59
N GLY A 66 11.15 -9.10 -10.10
CA GLY A 66 11.41 -8.89 -11.52
C GLY A 66 10.74 -7.63 -12.05
N SER A 67 9.62 -7.79 -12.76
CA SER A 67 8.81 -6.69 -13.33
C SER A 67 7.66 -6.22 -12.41
N ALA A 68 7.52 -6.82 -11.23
CA ALA A 68 6.53 -6.44 -10.22
C ALA A 68 7.21 -6.01 -8.92
N ILE A 69 6.58 -5.09 -8.21
CA ILE A 69 7.03 -4.50 -6.96
C ILE A 69 5.89 -4.69 -5.96
N ARG A 70 6.14 -5.41 -4.87
CA ARG A 70 5.20 -5.62 -3.78
C ARG A 70 5.57 -4.70 -2.63
N ILE A 71 4.60 -3.98 -2.10
CA ILE A 71 4.80 -3.01 -1.02
C ILE A 71 3.82 -3.36 0.08
N THR A 72 4.32 -3.79 1.23
CA THR A 72 3.51 -4.09 2.42
C THR A 72 3.44 -2.85 3.29
N ILE A 73 2.22 -2.35 3.51
CA ILE A 73 1.92 -1.15 4.27
C ILE A 73 1.06 -1.55 5.45
N GLU A 74 1.55 -1.31 6.66
CA GLU A 74 0.78 -1.45 7.88
C GLU A 74 0.03 -0.15 8.15
N LYS A 75 -1.27 -0.28 8.40
CA LYS A 75 -2.14 0.82 8.78
C LYS A 75 -1.71 1.35 10.14
N GLY A 76 -0.96 2.44 10.11
CA GLY A 76 -0.59 3.19 11.31
C GLY A 76 -1.72 4.05 11.84
N GLN A 77 -1.70 4.31 13.14
CA GLN A 77 -2.63 5.19 13.82
C GLN A 77 -2.14 6.64 13.71
N LYS A 78 -2.88 7.50 13.01
CA LYS A 78 -2.62 8.93 13.00
C LYS A 78 -3.20 9.52 14.29
N ASN A 79 -2.42 9.54 15.35
CA ASN A 79 -2.73 10.36 16.53
C ASN A 79 -2.48 11.82 16.14
N LEU A 80 -3.55 12.59 15.96
CA LEU A 80 -3.51 14.05 16.00
C LEU A 80 -4.12 14.51 17.32
#